data_AF-A0A1F3Y764-F1
#
_entry.id   AF-A0A1F3Y764-F1
#
_cell.length_a   1.000
_cell.length_b   1.000
_cell.length_c   1.000
_cell.angle_alpha   90.00
_cell.angle_beta   90.00
_cell.angle_gamma   90.00
#
_symmetry.space_group_name_H-M   'P 1'
#
loop_
_entity.id
_entity.type
_entity.pdbx_description
1 polymer ?
#
loop_
_entity_poly.entity_id
_entity_poly.type
_entity_poly.pdbx_seq_one_letter_code
_entity_poly.pdbx_strand_id
1 'polypeptide(L)'
;MKLVFSDGRVLEAAAGARLLEVIKANALDPEKTILAAFAGNKIRELSYVLPDAAEQLDLELVGMGSLDGIRIYQRSASFVLIKALGELQPQARIRILHSVANGLYCEVKKGPPLTASFIKELEVKMREITAADLPFEREEVPVAEAIRVFKKSGSDDKARLLSYRPSDKASIYRLGGLANYFYGYLAPSTGYIKHFALSLYDNGFILQLPSLNSPNKVGPVRKNRKLYEVFKETLRWREILEVPDVSMLNEVINSKRFIEFVLISEAFHEKKIAQIADMITERGKTKVVLISGPSASGKTTFTKRLAIQLRINGRKPLLVSMDDYFLDRDKTPKDEKGAHNFETPLALNIEMFKDHMREIIAGREIELPRYDFKTGTNSMSGTKIIPGDQSVVLVEGIHGLNPVFTEDLPVESIFKIYVSALTEIPLDRHNRIPTADTRLLRRIIRDSQFRCYGAADTIARWPSVREGETKYVFSHQEEADVFFNTALIYEHAALKTIAEPVLRAVSPDTRAYAEALRLLKFLAYFLPVPVDVIPRHSILREFLGSSSFKY
;
A
#
# COMPACT_ATOMS: atom_id res chain seq x y z
N MET A 1 10.99 -24.42 29.17
CA MET A 1 10.76 -22.96 29.20
C MET A 1 9.27 -22.66 29.34
N LYS A 2 8.94 -21.53 29.97
CA LYS A 2 7.56 -21.06 30.15
C LYS A 2 7.13 -20.21 28.96
N LEU A 3 6.05 -20.60 28.30
CA LEU A 3 5.42 -19.84 27.22
C LEU A 3 4.21 -19.09 27.78
N VAL A 4 4.24 -17.76 27.75
CA VAL A 4 3.17 -16.92 28.30
C VAL A 4 2.41 -16.29 27.14
N PHE A 5 1.14 -16.67 26.96
CA PHE A 5 0.30 -16.16 25.90
C PHE A 5 -0.36 -14.85 26.30
N SER A 6 -0.64 -13.99 25.32
CA SER A 6 -1.29 -12.69 25.51
C SER A 6 -2.68 -12.77 26.16
N ASP A 7 -3.32 -13.94 26.13
CA ASP A 7 -4.61 -14.21 26.79
C ASP A 7 -4.47 -14.75 28.22
N GLY A 8 -3.25 -14.75 28.77
CA GLY A 8 -2.93 -15.20 30.12
C GLY A 8 -2.66 -16.71 30.23
N ARG A 9 -2.83 -17.49 29.16
CA ARG A 9 -2.45 -18.91 29.19
C ARG A 9 -0.95 -19.07 29.38
N VAL A 10 -0.57 -20.10 30.12
CA VAL A 10 0.82 -20.45 30.37
C VAL A 10 1.01 -21.92 30.03
N LEU A 11 1.98 -22.22 29.16
CA LEU A 11 2.35 -23.58 28.81
C LEU A 11 3.83 -23.82 29.06
N GLU A 12 4.20 -25.06 29.36
CA GLU A 12 5.58 -25.49 29.38
C GLU A 12 5.93 -26.17 28.06
N ALA A 13 7.08 -25.81 27.51
CA ALA A 13 7.63 -26.44 26.32
C ALA A 13 9.10 -26.79 26.53
N ALA A 14 9.50 -27.93 25.97
CA ALA A 14 10.90 -28.29 25.88
C ALA A 14 11.66 -27.30 24.98
N ALA A 15 12.88 -26.98 25.38
CA ALA A 15 13.83 -26.29 24.52
C ALA A 15 14.03 -27.08 23.21
N GLY A 16 14.18 -26.39 22.08
CA GLY A 16 14.29 -27.04 20.76
C GLY A 16 12.98 -27.55 20.14
N ALA A 17 11.85 -27.54 20.87
CA ALA A 17 10.55 -27.87 20.28
C ALA A 17 10.11 -26.80 19.26
N ARG A 18 9.34 -27.20 18.23
CA ARG A 18 8.74 -26.24 17.30
C ARG A 18 7.45 -25.68 17.88
N LEU A 19 7.20 -24.38 17.69
CA LEU A 19 5.98 -23.73 18.18
C LEU A 19 4.70 -24.43 17.68
N LEU A 20 4.69 -24.93 16.44
CA LEU A 20 3.59 -25.68 15.84
C LEU A 20 3.28 -26.97 16.61
N GLU A 21 4.30 -27.66 17.11
CA GLU A 21 4.14 -28.90 17.88
C GLU A 21 3.49 -28.60 19.22
N VAL A 22 3.91 -27.52 19.89
CA VAL A 22 3.31 -27.05 21.14
C VAL A 22 1.84 -26.67 20.93
N ILE A 23 1.53 -25.93 19.86
CA ILE A 23 0.15 -25.53 19.50
C ILE A 23 -0.74 -26.76 19.26
N LYS A 24 -0.23 -27.76 18.52
CA LYS A 24 -0.95 -29.00 18.22
C LYS A 24 -1.16 -29.86 19.46
N ALA A 25 -0.12 -30.07 20.27
CA ALA A 25 -0.19 -30.90 21.48
C ALA A 25 -1.21 -30.38 22.51
N ASN A 26 -1.46 -29.08 22.51
CA ASN A 26 -2.40 -28.41 23.42
C ASN A 26 -3.74 -28.03 22.77
N ALA A 27 -4.01 -28.54 21.54
CA ALA A 27 -5.24 -28.26 20.78
C ALA A 27 -5.61 -26.77 20.70
N LEU A 28 -4.61 -25.88 20.56
CA LEU A 28 -4.84 -24.43 20.57
C LEU A 28 -5.37 -23.90 19.23
N ASP A 29 -5.25 -24.67 18.14
CA ASP A 29 -5.67 -24.27 16.79
C ASP A 29 -6.38 -25.39 16.01
N PRO A 30 -7.48 -25.97 16.53
CA PRO A 30 -8.18 -27.06 15.85
C PRO A 30 -8.68 -26.62 14.46
N GLU A 31 -8.97 -25.33 14.30
CA GLU A 31 -9.50 -24.73 13.08
C GLU A 31 -8.44 -24.18 12.13
N LYS A 32 -7.14 -24.37 12.37
CA LYS A 32 -6.06 -23.86 11.49
C LYS A 32 -6.20 -22.37 11.15
N THR A 33 -6.44 -21.57 12.17
CA THR A 33 -6.65 -20.12 12.10
C THR A 33 -5.41 -19.32 12.51
N ILE A 34 -4.44 -19.96 13.17
CA ILE A 34 -3.22 -19.35 13.66
C ILE A 34 -2.13 -19.51 12.60
N LEU A 35 -1.68 -18.40 12.06
CA LEU A 35 -0.75 -18.36 10.92
C LEU A 35 0.71 -18.13 11.35
N ALA A 36 0.91 -17.44 12.47
CA ALA A 36 2.21 -17.09 13.04
C ALA A 36 2.07 -16.76 14.53
N ALA A 37 3.17 -16.39 15.17
CA ALA A 37 3.14 -15.76 16.48
C ALA A 37 4.18 -14.65 16.59
N PHE A 38 3.90 -13.64 17.41
CA PHE A 38 4.95 -12.80 17.97
C PHE A 38 5.61 -13.55 19.12
N ALA A 39 6.94 -13.65 19.07
CA ALA A 39 7.78 -14.12 20.16
C ALA A 39 8.56 -12.90 20.68
N GLY A 40 8.12 -12.35 21.81
CA GLY A 40 8.42 -10.97 22.20
C GLY A 40 7.97 -9.97 21.12
N ASN A 41 8.82 -9.02 20.74
CA ASN A 41 8.52 -8.03 19.69
C ASN A 41 8.90 -8.48 18.27
N LYS A 42 9.07 -9.78 18.01
CA LYS A 42 9.44 -10.31 16.69
C LYS A 42 8.41 -11.32 16.21
N ILE A 43 7.89 -11.12 15.00
CA ILE A 43 7.05 -12.12 14.35
C ILE A 43 7.87 -13.33 13.91
N ARG A 44 7.31 -14.53 14.12
CA ARG A 44 7.88 -15.85 13.82
C ARG A 44 6.84 -16.77 13.19
N GLU A 45 7.30 -17.65 12.31
CA GLU A 45 6.50 -18.76 11.78
C GLU A 45 6.19 -19.77 12.88
N LEU A 46 5.13 -20.57 12.72
CA LEU A 46 4.88 -21.65 13.67
C LEU A 46 5.93 -22.77 13.59
N SER A 47 6.72 -22.85 12.52
CA SER A 47 7.89 -23.73 12.45
C SER A 47 9.08 -23.24 13.30
N TYR A 48 8.98 -22.08 13.94
CA TYR A 48 10.03 -21.52 14.78
C TYR A 48 10.41 -22.47 15.91
N VAL A 49 11.70 -22.72 16.01
CA VAL A 49 12.33 -23.54 17.06
C VAL A 49 12.52 -22.68 18.29
N LEU A 50 11.99 -23.14 19.42
CA LEU A 50 12.08 -22.44 20.69
C LEU A 50 13.53 -22.43 21.20
N PRO A 51 14.06 -21.27 21.64
CA PRO A 51 15.46 -21.14 22.02
C PRO A 51 15.78 -21.81 23.35
N ASP A 52 16.99 -22.32 23.53
CA ASP A 52 17.38 -23.05 24.75
C ASP A 52 17.59 -22.14 25.98
N ALA A 53 17.94 -20.87 25.74
CA ALA A 53 18.44 -19.95 26.78
C ALA A 53 17.39 -19.09 27.49
N ALA A 54 16.10 -19.19 27.13
CA ALA A 54 15.06 -18.35 27.72
C ALA A 54 14.24 -19.11 28.79
N GLU A 55 14.18 -18.57 30.01
CA GLU A 55 13.33 -19.11 31.07
C GLU A 55 11.84 -18.90 30.75
N GLN A 56 11.52 -17.73 30.20
CA GLN A 56 10.18 -17.34 29.77
C GLN A 56 10.22 -16.73 28.36
N LEU A 57 9.17 -17.00 27.57
CA LEU A 57 8.94 -16.38 26.28
C LEU A 57 7.47 -15.94 26.15
N ASP A 58 7.26 -14.64 25.94
CA ASP A 58 5.92 -14.10 25.70
C ASP A 58 5.51 -14.33 24.24
N LEU A 59 4.30 -14.85 24.06
CA LEU A 59 3.71 -15.22 22.78
C LEU A 59 2.39 -14.48 22.54
N GLU A 60 2.23 -13.95 21.32
CA GLU A 60 0.93 -13.48 20.84
C GLU A 60 0.61 -14.15 19.52
N LEU A 61 -0.54 -14.83 19.48
CA LEU A 61 -0.96 -15.62 18.33
C LEU A 61 -1.47 -14.71 17.21
N VAL A 62 -1.02 -14.96 15.98
CA VAL A 62 -1.31 -14.13 14.82
C VAL A 62 -2.25 -14.89 13.89
N GLY A 63 -3.51 -14.45 13.83
CA GLY A 63 -4.52 -14.94 12.89
C GLY A 63 -4.96 -13.88 11.89
N MET A 64 -6.03 -14.19 11.14
CA MET A 64 -6.60 -13.32 10.09
C MET A 64 -7.13 -11.95 10.58
N GLY A 65 -7.33 -11.79 11.89
CA GLY A 65 -7.68 -10.50 12.52
C GLY A 65 -6.52 -9.50 12.63
N SER A 66 -5.35 -9.82 12.07
CA SER A 66 -4.17 -8.95 12.09
C SER A 66 -3.65 -8.67 10.68
N LEU A 67 -2.99 -7.51 10.49
CA LEU A 67 -2.36 -7.17 9.21
C LEU A 67 -1.29 -8.20 8.80
N ASP A 68 -0.54 -8.73 9.75
CA ASP A 68 0.44 -9.78 9.50
C ASP A 68 -0.21 -11.09 9.05
N GLY A 69 -1.29 -11.52 9.71
CA GLY A 69 -2.05 -12.70 9.32
C GLY A 69 -2.59 -12.59 7.91
N ILE A 70 -3.21 -11.46 7.54
CA ILE A 70 -3.67 -11.20 6.17
C ILE A 70 -2.53 -11.31 5.16
N ARG A 71 -1.36 -10.73 5.46
CA ARG A 71 -0.19 -10.80 4.57
C ARG A 71 0.31 -12.25 4.39
N ILE A 72 0.37 -13.02 5.48
CA ILE A 72 0.79 -14.43 5.46
C ILE A 72 -0.20 -15.28 4.65
N TYR A 73 -1.51 -15.10 4.89
CA TYR A 73 -2.56 -15.80 4.18
C TYR A 73 -2.52 -15.51 2.68
N GLN A 74 -2.40 -14.24 2.29
CA GLN A 74 -2.31 -13.82 0.88
C GLN A 74 -1.14 -14.47 0.14
N ARG A 75 0.05 -14.51 0.74
CA ARG A 75 1.23 -15.16 0.14
C ARG A 75 1.05 -16.67 0.01
N SER A 76 0.46 -17.29 1.03
CA SER A 76 0.22 -18.74 1.07
C SER A 76 -0.80 -19.15 0.01
N ALA A 77 -1.92 -18.43 -0.09
CA ALA A 77 -2.93 -18.62 -1.14
C ALA A 77 -2.35 -18.37 -2.53
N SER A 78 -1.48 -17.37 -2.68
CA SER A 78 -0.74 -17.12 -3.92
C SER A 78 0.13 -18.31 -4.30
N PHE A 79 0.80 -18.97 -3.35
CA PHE A 79 1.62 -20.14 -3.64
C PHE A 79 0.78 -21.35 -4.07
N VAL A 80 -0.37 -21.57 -3.42
CA VAL A 80 -1.35 -22.59 -3.84
C VAL A 80 -1.80 -22.33 -5.28
N LEU A 81 -2.14 -21.08 -5.62
CA LEU A 81 -2.52 -20.69 -6.98
C LEU A 81 -1.40 -20.96 -8.00
N ILE A 82 -0.16 -20.60 -7.68
CA ILE A 82 1.01 -20.83 -8.55
C ILE A 82 1.20 -22.33 -8.80
N LYS A 83 1.07 -23.18 -7.77
CA LYS A 83 1.14 -24.64 -7.91
C LYS A 83 -0.01 -25.18 -8.76
N ALA A 84 -1.25 -24.77 -8.46
CA ALA A 84 -2.43 -25.20 -9.20
C ALA A 84 -2.31 -24.89 -10.70
N LEU A 85 -1.90 -23.67 -11.05
CA LEU A 85 -1.67 -23.29 -12.44
C LEU A 85 -0.52 -24.10 -13.07
N GLY A 86 0.57 -24.32 -12.33
CA GLY A 86 1.70 -25.11 -12.82
C GLY A 86 1.35 -26.57 -13.13
N GLU A 87 0.42 -27.16 -12.38
CA GLU A 87 -0.08 -28.53 -12.61
C GLU A 87 -1.05 -28.61 -13.79
N LEU A 88 -1.90 -27.60 -13.99
CA LEU A 88 -2.86 -27.56 -15.11
C LEU A 88 -2.21 -27.11 -16.43
N GLN A 89 -1.29 -26.13 -16.37
CA GLN A 89 -0.65 -25.52 -17.53
C GLN A 89 0.85 -25.28 -17.27
N PRO A 90 1.71 -26.29 -17.43
CA PRO A 90 3.15 -26.19 -17.10
C PRO A 90 3.93 -25.08 -17.85
N GLN A 91 3.48 -24.71 -19.04
CA GLN A 91 4.10 -23.65 -19.85
C GLN A 91 3.63 -22.24 -19.46
N ALA A 92 2.48 -22.14 -18.80
CA ALA A 92 1.91 -20.87 -18.38
C ALA A 92 2.75 -20.23 -17.27
N ARG A 93 2.73 -18.89 -17.23
CA ARG A 93 3.42 -18.10 -16.22
C ARG A 93 2.45 -17.09 -15.64
N ILE A 94 2.24 -17.17 -14.34
CA ILE A 94 1.39 -16.23 -13.61
C ILE A 94 2.18 -15.02 -13.15
N ARG A 95 1.56 -13.84 -13.27
CA ARG A 95 1.99 -12.61 -12.61
C ARG A 95 0.93 -12.21 -11.60
N ILE A 96 1.32 -11.99 -10.36
CA ILE A 96 0.47 -11.46 -9.30
C ILE A 96 0.75 -9.97 -9.21
N LEU A 97 -0.23 -9.15 -9.56
CA LEU A 97 -0.08 -7.72 -9.73
C LEU A 97 -0.68 -6.97 -8.53
N HIS A 98 -1.59 -6.04 -8.76
CA HIS A 98 -2.11 -5.13 -7.76
C HIS A 98 -3.37 -5.68 -7.07
N SER A 99 -3.77 -5.03 -5.97
CA SER A 99 -5.00 -5.37 -5.28
C SER A 99 -6.21 -4.69 -5.94
N VAL A 100 -7.25 -5.47 -6.23
CA VAL A 100 -8.53 -5.03 -6.80
C VAL A 100 -9.65 -5.77 -6.10
N ALA A 101 -10.75 -5.09 -5.77
CA ALA A 101 -11.98 -5.74 -5.32
C ALA A 101 -11.81 -6.74 -4.14
N ASN A 102 -10.99 -6.39 -3.13
CA ASN A 102 -10.63 -7.28 -2.01
C ASN A 102 -9.89 -8.57 -2.41
N GLY A 103 -9.29 -8.61 -3.60
CA GLY A 103 -8.45 -9.70 -4.07
C GLY A 103 -7.14 -9.23 -4.69
N LEU A 104 -6.46 -10.16 -5.34
CA LEU A 104 -5.24 -9.92 -6.10
C LEU A 104 -5.54 -10.13 -7.59
N TYR A 105 -5.30 -9.11 -8.41
CA TYR A 105 -5.39 -9.24 -9.86
C TYR A 105 -4.20 -10.06 -10.38
N CYS A 106 -4.49 -11.06 -11.20
CA CYS A 106 -3.53 -12.00 -11.73
C CYS A 106 -3.64 -12.05 -13.27
N GLU A 107 -2.49 -12.10 -13.92
CA GLU A 107 -2.39 -12.33 -15.36
C GLU A 107 -1.65 -13.64 -15.64
N VAL A 108 -2.11 -14.36 -16.65
CA VAL A 108 -1.42 -15.53 -17.18
C VAL A 108 -0.78 -15.16 -18.52
N LYS A 109 0.51 -15.43 -18.65
CA LYS A 109 1.26 -15.30 -19.90
C LYS A 109 1.69 -16.68 -20.38
N LYS A 110 1.99 -16.82 -21.67
CA LYS A 110 2.45 -18.07 -22.29
C LYS A 110 1.49 -19.26 -22.08
N GLY A 111 0.19 -18.96 -21.91
CA GLY A 111 -0.89 -19.93 -21.83
C GLY A 111 -2.02 -19.58 -22.79
N PRO A 112 -2.99 -20.48 -22.99
CA PRO A 112 -4.22 -20.20 -23.73
C PRO A 112 -4.98 -18.99 -23.13
N PRO A 113 -5.86 -18.33 -23.91
CA PRO A 113 -6.77 -17.32 -23.38
C PRO A 113 -7.56 -17.84 -22.16
N LEU A 114 -7.74 -16.99 -21.16
CA LEU A 114 -8.49 -17.35 -19.97
C LEU A 114 -9.99 -17.46 -20.29
N THR A 115 -10.61 -18.56 -19.88
CA THR A 115 -12.04 -18.82 -20.03
C THR A 115 -12.69 -19.03 -18.67
N ALA A 116 -14.01 -18.86 -18.59
CA ALA A 116 -14.74 -19.05 -17.34
C ALA A 116 -14.64 -20.50 -16.84
N SER A 117 -14.63 -21.47 -17.77
CA SER A 117 -14.41 -22.89 -17.47
C SER A 117 -13.02 -23.14 -16.88
N PHE A 118 -11.98 -22.56 -17.47
CA PHE A 118 -10.62 -22.72 -16.96
C PHE A 118 -10.43 -22.09 -15.58
N ILE A 119 -11.02 -20.92 -15.32
CA ILE A 119 -10.95 -20.30 -13.98
C ILE A 119 -11.65 -21.18 -12.93
N LYS A 120 -12.76 -21.82 -13.28
CA LYS A 120 -13.44 -22.77 -12.39
C LYS A 120 -12.59 -24.02 -12.15
N GLU A 121 -11.97 -24.57 -13.19
CA GLU A 121 -11.04 -25.70 -13.08
C GLU A 121 -9.83 -25.36 -12.19
N LEU A 122 -9.24 -24.18 -12.37
CA LEU A 122 -8.14 -23.68 -11.56
C LEU A 122 -8.54 -23.55 -10.09
N GLU A 123 -9.74 -23.05 -9.80
CA GLU A 123 -10.26 -22.98 -8.44
C GLU A 123 -10.45 -24.37 -7.82
N VAL A 124 -11.03 -25.33 -8.57
CA VAL A 124 -11.16 -26.73 -8.13
C VAL A 124 -9.79 -27.31 -7.81
N LYS A 125 -8.81 -27.08 -8.67
CA LYS A 125 -7.44 -27.56 -8.44
C LYS A 125 -6.78 -26.96 -7.20
N MET A 126 -7.01 -25.67 -6.94
CA MET A 126 -6.57 -25.05 -5.69
C MET A 126 -7.24 -25.72 -4.48
N ARG A 127 -8.55 -26.03 -4.56
CA ARG A 127 -9.28 -26.69 -3.47
C ARG A 127 -8.73 -28.09 -3.18
N GLU A 128 -8.40 -28.87 -4.21
CA GLU A 128 -7.71 -30.16 -4.07
C GLU A 128 -6.39 -30.02 -3.30
N ILE A 129 -5.54 -29.06 -3.70
CA ILE A 129 -4.24 -28.81 -3.05
C ILE A 129 -4.43 -28.38 -1.58
N THR A 130 -5.44 -27.57 -1.27
CA THR A 130 -5.73 -27.18 0.12
C THR A 130 -6.28 -28.33 0.95
N ALA A 131 -7.11 -29.21 0.36
CA ALA A 131 -7.64 -30.39 1.03
C ALA A 131 -6.56 -31.43 1.34
N ALA A 132 -5.52 -31.51 0.50
CA ALA A 132 -4.36 -32.38 0.71
C ALA A 132 -3.43 -31.92 1.86
N ASP A 133 -3.62 -30.71 2.40
CA ASP A 133 -2.88 -30.17 3.56
C ASP A 133 -1.35 -30.26 3.44
N LEU A 134 -0.82 -30.01 2.25
CA LEU A 134 0.61 -30.11 1.96
C LEU A 134 1.40 -29.07 2.79
N PRO A 135 2.55 -29.44 3.38
CA PRO A 135 3.37 -28.51 4.14
C PRO A 135 4.01 -27.44 3.25
N PHE A 136 4.15 -26.23 3.77
CA PHE A 136 5.03 -25.22 3.20
C PHE A 136 6.42 -25.37 3.83
N GLU A 137 7.29 -26.13 3.17
CA GLU A 137 8.64 -26.40 3.68
C GLU A 137 9.54 -25.20 3.45
N ARG A 138 10.14 -24.67 4.52
CA ARG A 138 11.07 -23.54 4.43
C ARG A 138 12.49 -24.01 4.68
N GLU A 139 13.40 -23.62 3.81
CA GLU A 139 14.84 -23.81 3.94
C GLU A 139 15.57 -22.47 3.85
N GLU A 140 16.59 -22.27 4.69
CA GLU A 140 17.54 -21.17 4.52
C GLU A 140 18.78 -21.68 3.81
N VAL A 141 19.04 -21.13 2.63
CA VAL A 141 20.18 -21.53 1.80
C VAL A 141 21.05 -20.31 1.47
N PRO A 142 22.34 -20.49 1.12
CA PRO A 142 23.15 -19.41 0.57
C PRO A 142 22.47 -18.77 -0.64
N VAL A 143 22.58 -17.45 -0.80
CA VAL A 143 21.97 -16.73 -1.94
C VAL A 143 22.40 -17.29 -3.29
N ALA A 144 23.68 -17.66 -3.43
CA ALA A 144 24.20 -18.28 -4.65
C ALA A 144 23.46 -19.59 -5.01
N GLU A 145 23.05 -20.38 -4.02
CA GLU A 145 22.27 -21.59 -4.23
C GLU A 145 20.84 -21.26 -4.64
N ALA A 146 20.19 -20.30 -3.98
CA ALA A 146 18.86 -19.84 -4.36
C ALA A 146 18.80 -19.33 -5.80
N ILE A 147 19.82 -18.58 -6.23
CA ILE A 147 19.97 -18.12 -7.61
C ILE A 147 20.02 -19.32 -8.58
N ARG A 148 20.80 -20.37 -8.27
CA ARG A 148 20.85 -21.59 -9.10
C ARG A 148 19.50 -22.29 -9.20
N VAL A 149 18.78 -22.43 -8.09
CA VAL A 149 17.43 -23.03 -8.04
C VAL A 149 16.45 -22.26 -8.95
N PHE A 150 16.46 -20.93 -8.88
CA PHE A 150 15.54 -20.10 -9.67
C PHE A 150 15.92 -20.02 -11.15
N LYS A 151 17.21 -20.00 -11.50
CA LYS A 151 17.64 -20.11 -12.91
C LYS A 151 17.23 -21.44 -13.53
N LYS A 152 17.44 -22.56 -12.82
CA LYS A 152 17.06 -23.90 -13.31
C LYS A 152 15.55 -24.04 -13.55
N SER A 153 14.71 -23.30 -12.82
CA SER A 153 13.25 -23.32 -12.97
C SER A 153 12.70 -22.24 -13.91
N GLY A 154 13.55 -21.47 -14.62
CA GLY A 154 13.12 -20.40 -15.51
C GLY A 154 12.51 -19.19 -14.77
N SER A 155 13.00 -18.91 -13.56
CA SER A 155 12.60 -17.80 -12.70
C SER A 155 13.72 -16.74 -12.63
N ASP A 156 14.14 -16.25 -13.80
CA ASP A 156 15.27 -15.33 -13.93
C ASP A 156 15.07 -13.99 -13.22
N ASP A 157 13.81 -13.52 -13.13
CA ASP A 157 13.42 -12.34 -12.36
C ASP A 157 13.78 -12.50 -10.87
N LYS A 158 13.48 -13.65 -10.28
CA LYS A 158 13.86 -13.96 -8.88
C LYS A 158 15.37 -14.09 -8.71
N ALA A 159 16.02 -14.77 -9.65
CA ALA A 159 17.47 -14.95 -9.62
C ALA A 159 18.21 -13.59 -9.66
N ARG A 160 17.80 -12.67 -10.54
CA ARG A 160 18.34 -11.31 -10.60
C ARG A 160 17.98 -10.49 -9.38
N LEU A 161 16.75 -10.58 -8.87
CA LEU A 161 16.36 -9.85 -7.66
C LEU A 161 17.27 -10.22 -6.47
N LEU A 162 17.56 -11.52 -6.31
CA LEU A 162 18.39 -12.02 -5.23
C LEU A 162 19.87 -11.62 -5.36
N SER A 163 20.40 -11.39 -6.56
CA SER A 163 21.80 -10.97 -6.73
C SER A 163 22.09 -9.57 -6.22
N TYR A 164 21.07 -8.72 -6.05
CA TYR A 164 21.22 -7.38 -5.45
C TYR A 164 20.99 -7.35 -3.94
N ARG A 165 20.58 -8.48 -3.34
CA ARG A 165 20.23 -8.51 -1.93
C ARG A 165 21.50 -8.51 -1.08
N PRO A 166 21.61 -7.65 -0.03
CA PRO A 166 22.82 -7.58 0.80
C PRO A 166 22.98 -8.77 1.77
N SER A 167 22.05 -9.73 1.78
CA SER A 167 22.07 -10.88 2.70
C SER A 167 22.86 -12.04 2.10
N ASP A 168 23.57 -12.79 2.93
CA ASP A 168 24.27 -14.03 2.56
C ASP A 168 23.32 -15.23 2.35
N LYS A 169 22.18 -15.25 3.06
CA LYS A 169 21.16 -16.30 3.01
C LYS A 169 19.84 -15.83 2.43
N ALA A 170 19.12 -16.73 1.75
CA ALA A 170 17.74 -16.55 1.31
C ALA A 170 16.86 -17.69 1.82
N SER A 171 15.59 -17.38 2.14
CA SER A 171 14.60 -18.39 2.48
C SER A 171 13.88 -18.87 1.22
N ILE A 172 13.99 -20.15 0.90
CA ILE A 172 13.20 -20.80 -0.16
C ILE A 172 12.04 -21.55 0.50
N TYR A 173 10.86 -21.46 -0.11
CA TYR A 173 9.72 -22.29 0.23
C TYR A 173 9.51 -23.36 -0.83
N ARG A 174 9.19 -24.58 -0.40
CA ARG A 174 8.80 -25.69 -1.26
C ARG A 174 7.38 -26.13 -0.98
N LEU A 175 6.65 -26.44 -2.06
CA LEU A 175 5.30 -26.99 -2.00
C LEU A 175 5.19 -28.17 -2.97
N GLY A 176 5.36 -29.39 -2.45
CA GLY A 176 5.39 -30.60 -3.27
C GLY A 176 6.43 -30.52 -4.40
N GLY A 177 7.67 -30.17 -4.05
CA GLY A 177 8.80 -30.05 -4.99
C GLY A 177 8.92 -28.70 -5.72
N LEU A 178 7.83 -27.93 -5.84
CA LEU A 178 7.87 -26.60 -6.45
C LEU A 178 8.56 -25.60 -5.52
N ALA A 179 9.70 -25.05 -5.92
CA ALA A 179 10.42 -24.02 -5.17
C ALA A 179 9.94 -22.60 -5.51
N ASN A 180 9.80 -21.74 -4.50
CA ASN A 180 9.45 -20.34 -4.68
C ASN A 180 10.10 -19.46 -3.59
N TYR A 181 10.14 -18.16 -3.87
CA TYR A 181 10.60 -17.13 -2.95
C TYR A 181 9.45 -16.20 -2.61
N PHE A 182 9.28 -15.90 -1.33
CA PHE A 182 8.31 -14.92 -0.84
C PHE A 182 8.95 -13.91 0.08
N TYR A 183 8.54 -12.65 -0.08
CA TYR A 183 8.94 -11.59 0.83
C TYR A 183 8.11 -11.62 2.13
N GLY A 184 8.46 -12.55 3.01
CA GLY A 184 7.85 -12.78 4.32
C GLY A 184 7.33 -14.20 4.50
N TYR A 185 6.68 -14.45 5.64
CA TYR A 185 6.27 -15.80 6.05
C TYR A 185 5.04 -16.33 5.33
N LEU A 186 4.92 -17.65 5.34
CA LEU A 186 3.76 -18.43 4.88
C LEU A 186 3.07 -19.12 6.06
N ALA A 187 1.83 -19.59 5.83
CA ALA A 187 1.13 -20.47 6.74
C ALA A 187 1.90 -21.80 6.89
N PRO A 188 1.58 -22.63 7.89
CA PRO A 188 2.28 -23.92 8.07
C PRO A 188 2.03 -24.92 6.93
N SER A 189 0.81 -24.96 6.38
CA SER A 189 0.42 -25.88 5.31
C SER A 189 -0.73 -25.31 4.47
N THR A 190 -1.01 -25.94 3.32
CA THR A 190 -2.09 -25.51 2.42
C THR A 190 -3.47 -25.63 3.04
N GLY A 191 -3.67 -26.48 4.05
CA GLY A 191 -4.94 -26.63 4.75
C GLY A 191 -5.36 -25.43 5.60
N TYR A 192 -4.47 -24.45 5.81
CA TYR A 192 -4.82 -23.16 6.40
C TYR A 192 -5.59 -22.25 5.42
N ILE A 193 -5.53 -22.53 4.10
CA ILE A 193 -6.12 -21.69 3.07
C ILE A 193 -7.55 -22.17 2.76
N LYS A 194 -8.48 -21.84 3.67
CA LYS A 194 -9.87 -22.34 3.62
C LYS A 194 -10.79 -21.55 2.70
N HIS A 195 -10.61 -20.23 2.65
CA HIS A 195 -11.53 -19.30 1.99
C HIS A 195 -10.83 -18.57 0.86
N PHE A 196 -11.25 -18.85 -0.37
CA PHE A 196 -10.86 -18.13 -1.58
C PHE A 196 -11.88 -18.40 -2.69
N ALA A 197 -11.88 -17.55 -3.70
CA ALA A 197 -12.60 -17.74 -4.95
C ALA A 197 -11.83 -17.11 -6.11
N LEU A 198 -12.05 -17.60 -7.31
CA LEU A 198 -11.50 -17.04 -8.53
C LEU A 198 -12.62 -16.50 -9.42
N SER A 199 -12.37 -15.34 -10.03
CA SER A 199 -13.29 -14.77 -11.01
C SER A 199 -12.54 -14.14 -12.17
N LEU A 200 -13.00 -14.37 -13.39
CA LEU A 200 -12.53 -13.60 -14.54
C LEU A 200 -12.70 -12.11 -14.32
N TYR A 201 -11.70 -11.35 -14.73
CA TYR A 201 -11.68 -9.91 -14.64
C TYR A 201 -10.89 -9.35 -15.81
N ASP A 202 -11.61 -8.81 -16.81
CA ASP A 202 -11.05 -8.32 -18.07
C ASP A 202 -10.12 -9.36 -18.73
N ASN A 203 -8.83 -9.03 -18.90
CA ASN A 203 -7.83 -9.92 -19.54
C ASN A 203 -7.14 -10.88 -18.56
N GLY A 204 -7.54 -10.85 -17.28
CA GLY A 204 -6.96 -11.63 -16.20
C GLY A 204 -8.04 -12.26 -15.34
N PHE A 205 -7.69 -12.51 -14.09
CA PHE A 205 -8.63 -12.97 -13.07
C PHE A 205 -8.25 -12.41 -11.70
N ILE A 206 -9.18 -12.44 -10.76
CA ILE A 206 -8.94 -12.02 -9.37
C ILE A 206 -8.91 -13.26 -8.48
N LEU A 207 -7.82 -13.41 -7.72
CA LEU A 207 -7.79 -14.27 -6.53
C LEU A 207 -8.43 -13.50 -5.38
N GLN A 208 -9.68 -13.82 -5.09
CA GLN A 208 -10.45 -13.19 -4.02
C GLN A 208 -10.11 -13.86 -2.68
N LEU A 209 -9.88 -13.05 -1.66
CA LEU A 209 -9.42 -13.50 -0.35
C LEU A 209 -10.20 -12.80 0.77
N PRO A 210 -10.22 -13.36 1.99
CA PRO A 210 -10.80 -12.67 3.13
C PRO A 210 -10.07 -11.37 3.46
N SER A 211 -10.76 -10.46 4.14
CA SER A 211 -10.25 -9.17 4.56
C SER A 211 -10.17 -9.08 6.09
N LEU A 212 -9.47 -8.06 6.59
CA LEU A 212 -9.35 -7.81 8.04
C LEU A 212 -10.72 -7.73 8.73
N ASN A 213 -11.70 -7.10 8.07
CA ASN A 213 -13.06 -6.90 8.59
C ASN A 213 -13.98 -8.11 8.34
N SER A 214 -13.50 -9.13 7.63
CA SER A 214 -14.27 -10.31 7.25
C SER A 214 -13.33 -11.50 7.08
N PRO A 215 -12.67 -11.95 8.16
CA PRO A 215 -11.54 -12.90 8.10
C PRO A 215 -11.94 -14.31 7.62
N ASN A 216 -13.21 -14.67 7.77
CA ASN A 216 -13.73 -16.03 7.49
C ASN A 216 -14.62 -16.08 6.25
N LYS A 217 -14.66 -15.03 5.42
CA LYS A 217 -15.50 -15.00 4.21
C LYS A 217 -14.83 -14.22 3.09
N VAL A 218 -15.09 -14.66 1.87
CA VAL A 218 -14.68 -13.93 0.67
C VAL A 218 -15.74 -12.88 0.35
N GLY A 219 -15.31 -11.63 0.14
CA GLY A 219 -16.22 -10.54 -0.25
C GLY A 219 -16.57 -10.57 -1.75
N PRO A 220 -17.64 -9.89 -2.17
CA PRO A 220 -18.01 -9.84 -3.59
C PRO A 220 -16.98 -9.03 -4.40
N VAL A 221 -16.86 -9.38 -5.69
CA VAL A 221 -16.07 -8.58 -6.64
C VAL A 221 -16.81 -7.30 -6.97
N ARG A 222 -16.15 -6.16 -6.78
CA ARG A 222 -16.60 -4.86 -7.29
C ARG A 222 -15.73 -4.46 -8.48
N LYS A 223 -16.35 -4.21 -9.63
CA LYS A 223 -15.63 -3.70 -10.80
C LYS A 223 -15.33 -2.22 -10.59
N ASN A 224 -14.08 -1.90 -10.26
CA ASN A 224 -13.58 -0.53 -10.14
C ASN A 224 -12.94 -0.14 -11.47
N ARG A 225 -13.76 0.33 -12.42
CA ARG A 225 -13.32 0.58 -13.80
C ARG A 225 -12.24 1.66 -13.87
N LYS A 226 -12.40 2.77 -13.12
CA LYS A 226 -11.45 3.89 -13.14
C LYS A 226 -10.10 3.47 -12.59
N LEU A 227 -10.09 2.77 -11.46
CA LEU A 227 -8.87 2.22 -10.86
C LEU A 227 -8.16 1.24 -11.80
N TYR A 228 -8.90 0.38 -12.50
CA TYR A 228 -8.32 -0.55 -13.46
C TYR A 228 -7.68 0.16 -14.67
N GLU A 229 -8.31 1.21 -15.21
CA GLU A 229 -7.71 1.98 -16.29
C GLU A 229 -6.38 2.65 -15.88
N VAL A 230 -6.26 3.12 -14.64
CA VAL A 230 -4.99 3.61 -14.09
C VAL A 230 -3.94 2.50 -14.07
N PHE A 231 -4.32 1.29 -13.65
CA PHE A 231 -3.38 0.16 -13.65
C PHE A 231 -2.95 -0.24 -15.07
N LYS A 232 -3.83 -0.14 -16.07
CA LYS A 232 -3.47 -0.37 -17.49
C LYS A 232 -2.54 0.71 -18.03
N GLU A 233 -2.83 1.98 -17.76
CA GLU A 233 -1.98 3.11 -18.15
C GLU A 233 -0.55 2.91 -17.62
N THR A 234 -0.45 2.52 -16.36
CA THR A 234 0.83 2.37 -15.67
C THR A 234 1.62 1.11 -16.06
N LEU A 235 0.92 0.01 -16.38
CA LEU A 235 1.55 -1.15 -17.03
C LEU A 235 2.22 -0.77 -18.36
N ARG A 236 1.56 0.07 -19.19
CA ARG A 236 2.15 0.55 -20.45
C ARG A 236 3.39 1.42 -20.21
N TRP A 237 3.38 2.27 -19.19
CA TRP A 237 4.56 3.09 -18.85
C TRP A 237 5.75 2.21 -18.45
N ARG A 238 5.51 1.14 -17.70
CA ARG A 238 6.55 0.16 -17.34
C ARG A 238 7.11 -0.60 -18.52
N GLU A 239 6.27 -0.91 -19.52
CA GLU A 239 6.72 -1.50 -20.78
C GLU A 239 7.62 -0.54 -21.56
N ILE A 240 7.24 0.74 -21.66
CA ILE A 240 8.05 1.78 -22.32
C ILE A 240 9.39 1.97 -21.60
N LEU A 241 9.38 1.95 -20.28
CA LEU A 241 10.58 2.08 -19.46
C LEU A 241 11.41 0.80 -19.37
N GLU A 242 10.92 -0.32 -19.94
CA GLU A 242 11.56 -1.64 -19.89
C GLU A 242 11.86 -2.14 -18.47
N VAL A 243 11.08 -1.71 -17.47
CA VAL A 243 11.25 -2.09 -16.04
C VAL A 243 10.02 -2.86 -15.55
N PRO A 244 9.97 -4.18 -15.80
CA PRO A 244 8.85 -5.01 -15.38
C PRO A 244 8.86 -5.35 -13.89
N ASP A 245 9.97 -5.17 -13.17
CA ASP A 245 10.13 -5.51 -11.75
C ASP A 245 11.37 -4.85 -11.15
N VAL A 246 11.53 -4.95 -9.82
CA VAL A 246 12.65 -4.34 -9.08
C VAL A 246 14.01 -4.90 -9.51
N SER A 247 14.07 -6.14 -10.01
CA SER A 247 15.33 -6.69 -10.51
C SER A 247 15.87 -5.86 -11.68
N MET A 248 15.00 -5.46 -12.60
CA MET A 248 15.38 -4.63 -13.74
C MET A 248 15.57 -3.16 -13.35
N LEU A 249 14.82 -2.66 -12.36
CA LEU A 249 15.08 -1.32 -11.81
C LEU A 249 16.51 -1.23 -11.26
N ASN A 250 16.97 -2.25 -10.53
CA ASN A 250 18.33 -2.29 -10.00
C ASN A 250 19.39 -2.35 -11.10
N GLU A 251 19.13 -3.07 -12.20
CA GLU A 251 20.00 -3.03 -13.39
C GLU A 251 20.08 -1.62 -13.98
N VAL A 252 18.93 -0.92 -14.10
CA VAL A 252 18.90 0.47 -14.57
C VAL A 252 19.69 1.39 -13.63
N ILE A 253 19.53 1.25 -12.31
CA ILE A 253 20.27 2.02 -11.30
C ILE A 253 21.78 1.80 -11.39
N ASN A 254 22.21 0.55 -11.59
CA ASN A 254 23.63 0.20 -11.71
C ASN A 254 24.22 0.56 -13.08
N SER A 255 23.38 0.94 -14.04
CA SER A 255 23.77 1.39 -15.37
C SER A 255 23.88 2.92 -15.45
N LYS A 256 24.44 3.43 -16.55
CA LYS A 256 24.47 4.88 -16.83
C LYS A 256 23.09 5.46 -17.26
N ARG A 257 22.03 4.65 -17.28
CA ARG A 257 20.68 5.04 -17.74
C ARG A 257 19.76 5.59 -16.66
N PHE A 258 20.18 5.60 -15.39
CA PHE A 258 19.27 5.98 -14.29
C PHE A 258 18.75 7.43 -14.41
N ILE A 259 19.59 8.38 -14.83
CA ILE A 259 19.17 9.78 -14.99
C ILE A 259 18.11 9.90 -16.09
N GLU A 260 18.35 9.29 -17.25
CA GLU A 260 17.38 9.24 -18.35
C GLU A 260 16.06 8.59 -17.90
N PHE A 261 16.15 7.49 -17.15
CA PHE A 261 15.00 6.81 -16.58
C PHE A 261 14.16 7.73 -15.67
N VAL A 262 14.81 8.49 -14.79
CA VAL A 262 14.14 9.48 -13.93
C VAL A 262 13.43 10.55 -14.75
N LEU A 263 14.09 11.08 -15.79
CA LEU A 263 13.51 12.10 -16.66
C LEU A 263 12.25 11.59 -17.38
N ILE A 264 12.30 10.39 -17.95
CA ILE A 264 11.14 9.80 -18.64
C ILE A 264 10.01 9.50 -17.64
N SER A 265 10.33 8.95 -16.48
CA SER A 265 9.34 8.66 -15.43
C SER A 265 8.63 9.92 -14.92
N GLU A 266 9.34 11.03 -14.74
CA GLU A 266 8.75 12.32 -14.33
C GLU A 266 7.96 12.97 -15.46
N ALA A 267 8.40 12.82 -16.71
CA ALA A 267 7.68 13.31 -17.87
C ALA A 267 6.30 12.65 -18.04
N PHE A 268 6.14 11.37 -17.68
CA PHE A 268 4.82 10.73 -17.64
C PHE A 268 3.87 11.39 -16.65
N HIS A 269 4.34 11.71 -15.44
CA HIS A 269 3.56 12.46 -14.46
C HIS A 269 3.19 13.84 -15.00
N GLU A 270 4.15 14.58 -15.56
CA GLU A 270 3.90 15.92 -16.09
C GLU A 270 2.86 15.90 -17.22
N LYS A 271 3.01 14.97 -18.17
CA LYS A 271 2.06 14.76 -19.26
C LYS A 271 0.64 14.50 -18.74
N LYS A 272 0.50 13.65 -17.72
CA LYS A 272 -0.81 13.32 -17.16
C LYS A 272 -1.43 14.49 -16.38
N ILE A 273 -0.63 15.27 -15.66
CA ILE A 273 -1.12 16.47 -14.95
C ILE A 273 -1.60 17.52 -15.96
N ALA A 274 -0.86 17.74 -17.05
CA ALA A 274 -1.28 18.63 -18.13
C ALA A 274 -2.61 18.18 -18.75
N GLN A 275 -2.75 16.88 -19.07
CA GLN A 275 -4.02 16.33 -19.55
C GLN A 275 -5.19 16.56 -18.59
N ILE A 276 -4.97 16.44 -17.28
CA ILE A 276 -6.01 16.72 -16.28
C ILE A 276 -6.36 18.21 -16.27
N ALA A 277 -5.37 19.10 -16.40
CA ALA A 277 -5.61 20.54 -16.50
C ALA A 277 -6.41 20.91 -17.76
N ASP A 278 -6.14 20.23 -18.89
CA ASP A 278 -6.88 20.38 -20.13
C ASP A 278 -8.34 19.95 -19.94
N MET A 279 -8.59 18.77 -19.36
CA MET A 279 -9.93 18.28 -19.05
C MET A 279 -10.74 19.26 -18.19
N ILE A 280 -10.11 19.85 -17.16
CA ILE A 280 -10.75 20.87 -16.29
C ILE A 280 -11.09 22.14 -17.08
N THR A 281 -10.18 22.55 -17.95
CA THR A 281 -10.33 23.80 -18.73
C THR A 281 -11.40 23.64 -19.80
N GLU A 282 -11.37 22.55 -20.55
CA GLU A 282 -12.34 22.21 -21.61
C GLU A 282 -13.76 22.06 -21.08
N ARG A 283 -13.94 21.58 -19.84
CA ARG A 283 -15.26 21.51 -19.19
C ARG A 283 -15.89 22.90 -19.01
N GLY A 284 -15.08 23.96 -18.94
CA GLY A 284 -15.48 25.38 -18.95
C GLY A 284 -16.17 25.90 -17.67
N LYS A 285 -17.11 25.12 -17.11
CA LYS A 285 -17.97 25.48 -15.96
C LYS A 285 -17.34 25.19 -14.60
N THR A 286 -16.19 24.52 -14.55
CA THR A 286 -15.54 24.16 -13.29
C THR A 286 -15.06 25.40 -12.52
N LYS A 287 -15.56 25.55 -11.29
CA LYS A 287 -15.17 26.58 -10.32
C LYS A 287 -14.37 25.99 -9.16
N VAL A 288 -14.67 24.75 -8.78
CA VAL A 288 -14.01 24.04 -7.67
C VAL A 288 -13.47 22.70 -8.17
N VAL A 289 -12.21 22.41 -7.85
CA VAL A 289 -11.56 21.11 -8.08
C VAL A 289 -11.26 20.49 -6.72
N LEU A 290 -11.92 19.39 -6.41
CA LEU A 290 -11.74 18.65 -5.16
C LEU A 290 -10.73 17.53 -5.38
N ILE A 291 -9.64 17.57 -4.63
CA ILE A 291 -8.51 16.65 -4.73
C ILE A 291 -8.47 15.82 -3.45
N SER A 292 -8.91 14.57 -3.56
CA SER A 292 -8.88 13.63 -2.45
C SER A 292 -7.88 12.52 -2.70
N GLY A 293 -7.49 11.87 -1.63
CA GLY A 293 -6.46 10.87 -1.64
C GLY A 293 -6.10 10.52 -0.21
N PRO A 294 -5.77 9.25 0.06
CA PRO A 294 -5.51 8.79 1.40
C PRO A 294 -4.19 9.39 1.95
N SER A 295 -3.84 9.15 3.21
CA SER A 295 -2.68 9.78 3.84
C SER A 295 -1.36 9.48 3.11
N ALA A 296 -0.46 10.47 3.00
CA ALA A 296 0.83 10.34 2.28
C ALA A 296 0.71 9.92 0.80
N SER A 297 -0.40 10.27 0.14
CA SER A 297 -0.61 10.08 -1.30
C SER A 297 0.05 11.16 -2.16
N GLY A 298 0.60 12.25 -1.62
CA GLY A 298 1.20 13.33 -2.41
C GLY A 298 0.21 14.37 -2.95
N LYS A 299 -0.97 14.50 -2.32
CA LYS A 299 -2.00 15.49 -2.70
C LYS A 299 -1.44 16.89 -2.79
N THR A 300 -0.77 17.37 -1.74
CA THR A 300 -0.31 18.75 -1.65
C THR A 300 0.65 19.11 -2.79
N THR A 301 1.61 18.25 -3.14
CA THR A 301 2.49 18.49 -4.30
C THR A 301 1.75 18.35 -5.63
N PHE A 302 0.88 17.34 -5.78
CA PHE A 302 0.06 17.19 -6.98
C PHE A 302 -0.79 18.44 -7.23
N THR A 303 -1.47 18.96 -6.22
CA THR A 303 -2.29 20.17 -6.29
C THR A 303 -1.47 21.37 -6.77
N LYS A 304 -0.24 21.53 -6.27
CA LYS A 304 0.66 22.64 -6.67
C LYS A 304 1.16 22.48 -8.11
N ARG A 305 1.44 21.25 -8.57
CA ARG A 305 1.78 20.98 -9.98
C ARG A 305 0.59 21.22 -10.90
N LEU A 306 -0.60 20.76 -10.53
CA LEU A 306 -1.83 21.01 -11.27
C LEU A 306 -2.13 22.50 -11.38
N ALA A 307 -1.90 23.28 -10.31
CA ALA A 307 -2.03 24.73 -10.35
C ALA A 307 -1.13 25.37 -11.42
N ILE A 308 0.12 24.91 -11.59
CA ILE A 308 0.99 25.41 -12.65
C ILE A 308 0.38 25.13 -14.03
N GLN A 309 -0.07 23.91 -14.29
CA GLN A 309 -0.68 23.54 -15.56
C GLN A 309 -1.97 24.32 -15.85
N LEU A 310 -2.80 24.54 -14.84
CA LEU A 310 -3.98 25.39 -14.97
C LEU A 310 -3.64 26.85 -15.29
N ARG A 311 -2.52 27.38 -14.76
CA ARG A 311 -2.02 28.72 -15.13
C ARG A 311 -1.58 28.80 -16.58
N ILE A 312 -0.95 27.74 -17.10
CA ILE A 312 -0.60 27.65 -18.53
C ILE A 312 -1.87 27.70 -19.38
N ASN A 313 -2.96 27.08 -18.91
CA ASN A 313 -4.27 27.11 -19.57
C ASN A 313 -5.06 28.43 -19.33
N GLY A 314 -4.41 29.48 -18.83
CA GLY A 314 -5.02 30.80 -18.62
C GLY A 314 -5.98 30.88 -17.41
N ARG A 315 -5.99 29.87 -16.54
CA ARG A 315 -6.77 29.89 -15.29
C ARG A 315 -5.97 30.47 -14.12
N LYS A 316 -6.68 30.96 -13.10
CA LYS A 316 -6.10 31.52 -11.87
C LYS A 316 -6.41 30.58 -10.69
N PRO A 317 -5.58 29.58 -10.41
CA PRO A 317 -5.82 28.65 -9.32
C PRO A 317 -5.66 29.33 -7.96
N LEU A 318 -6.62 29.08 -7.07
CA LEU A 318 -6.59 29.47 -5.66
C LEU A 318 -6.54 28.18 -4.83
N LEU A 319 -5.61 28.09 -3.88
CA LEU A 319 -5.40 26.87 -3.10
C LEU A 319 -6.14 26.96 -1.77
N VAL A 320 -6.87 25.89 -1.42
CA VAL A 320 -7.56 25.74 -0.14
C VAL A 320 -7.23 24.35 0.43
N SER A 321 -6.88 24.29 1.71
CA SER A 321 -6.69 23.02 2.41
C SER A 321 -7.93 22.68 3.21
N MET A 322 -8.46 21.46 3.08
CA MET A 322 -9.53 21.00 3.98
C MET A 322 -9.04 20.84 5.41
N ASP A 323 -7.74 20.63 5.62
CA ASP A 323 -7.17 20.52 6.97
C ASP A 323 -7.34 21.84 7.75
N ASP A 324 -7.48 23.00 7.08
CA ASP A 324 -7.76 24.27 7.77
C ASP A 324 -9.18 24.34 8.38
N TYR A 325 -10.06 23.40 8.01
CA TYR A 325 -11.42 23.31 8.51
C TYR A 325 -11.57 22.31 9.67
N PHE A 326 -10.47 21.75 10.22
CA PHE A 326 -10.57 20.94 11.43
C PHE A 326 -11.21 21.73 12.58
N LEU A 327 -12.09 21.04 13.32
CA LEU A 327 -12.63 21.53 14.60
C LEU A 327 -11.52 21.57 15.66
N ASP A 328 -11.74 22.34 16.72
CA ASP A 328 -10.86 22.31 17.89
C ASP A 328 -10.70 20.87 18.39
N ARG A 329 -9.51 20.56 18.92
CA ARG A 329 -9.13 19.19 19.31
C ARG A 329 -10.10 18.60 20.34
N ASP A 330 -10.58 19.41 21.28
CA ASP A 330 -11.56 19.03 22.30
C ASP A 330 -12.95 18.72 21.71
N LYS A 331 -13.29 19.32 20.57
CA LYS A 331 -14.53 19.07 19.81
C LYS A 331 -14.41 17.92 18.79
N THR A 332 -13.21 17.43 18.54
CA THR A 332 -12.98 16.31 17.61
C THR A 332 -13.58 15.02 18.17
N PRO A 333 -14.44 14.31 17.41
CA PRO A 333 -15.07 13.07 17.86
C PRO A 333 -14.05 12.04 18.34
N LYS A 334 -14.42 11.25 19.34
CA LYS A 334 -13.58 10.16 19.85
C LYS A 334 -13.95 8.82 19.20
N ASP A 335 -12.97 7.94 19.05
CA ASP A 335 -13.15 6.56 18.62
C ASP A 335 -13.63 5.66 19.79
N GLU A 336 -13.84 4.37 19.49
CA GLU A 336 -14.28 3.36 20.47
C GLU A 336 -13.29 3.18 21.62
N LYS A 337 -12.04 3.62 21.47
CA LYS A 337 -10.97 3.56 22.49
C LYS A 337 -10.82 4.88 23.25
N GLY A 338 -11.69 5.87 22.98
CA GLY A 338 -11.66 7.19 23.61
C GLY A 338 -10.58 8.13 23.06
N ALA A 339 -9.87 7.76 22.00
CA ALA A 339 -8.88 8.61 21.35
C ALA A 339 -9.55 9.50 20.29
N HIS A 340 -9.02 10.70 20.06
CA HIS A 340 -9.57 11.59 19.02
C HIS A 340 -9.43 10.97 17.63
N ASN A 341 -10.55 10.86 16.92
CA ASN A 341 -10.64 10.33 15.57
C ASN A 341 -10.57 11.46 14.55
N PHE A 342 -9.37 11.78 14.09
CA PHE A 342 -9.14 12.80 13.05
C PHE A 342 -9.45 12.31 11.62
N GLU A 343 -9.75 11.02 11.44
CA GLU A 343 -9.98 10.42 10.12
C GLU A 343 -11.48 10.39 9.77
N THR A 344 -12.37 10.85 10.66
CA THR A 344 -13.80 10.99 10.39
C THR A 344 -14.12 12.35 9.76
N PRO A 345 -15.05 12.41 8.77
CA PRO A 345 -15.52 13.69 8.21
C PRO A 345 -16.02 14.68 9.26
N LEU A 346 -16.58 14.16 10.36
CA LEU A 346 -17.11 14.94 11.49
C LEU A 346 -16.01 15.64 12.31
N ALA A 347 -14.73 15.40 12.04
CA ALA A 347 -13.64 16.17 12.62
C ALA A 347 -13.49 17.55 11.95
N LEU A 348 -14.14 17.79 10.81
CA LEU A 348 -14.11 19.05 10.09
C LEU A 348 -15.41 19.84 10.30
N ASN A 349 -15.32 21.16 10.21
CA ASN A 349 -16.46 22.06 10.15
C ASN A 349 -17.11 21.99 8.77
N ILE A 350 -17.99 21.00 8.59
CA ILE A 350 -18.69 20.70 7.33
C ILE A 350 -19.53 21.91 6.87
N GLU A 351 -20.26 22.55 7.78
CA GLU A 351 -21.15 23.67 7.45
C GLU A 351 -20.35 24.87 6.92
N MET A 352 -19.30 25.29 7.65
CA MET A 352 -18.43 26.38 7.19
C MET A 352 -17.77 26.06 5.84
N PHE A 353 -17.35 24.80 5.64
CA PHE A 353 -16.81 24.37 4.35
C PHE A 353 -17.83 24.51 3.23
N LYS A 354 -19.05 24.00 3.41
CA LYS A 354 -20.13 24.06 2.41
C LYS A 354 -20.49 25.51 2.09
N ASP A 355 -20.60 26.37 3.11
CA ASP A 355 -20.86 27.79 2.92
C ASP A 355 -19.75 28.47 2.12
N HIS A 356 -18.48 28.25 2.48
CA HIS A 356 -17.36 28.79 1.73
C HIS A 356 -17.36 28.32 0.26
N MET A 357 -17.69 27.06 -0.01
CA MET A 357 -17.80 26.57 -1.39
C MET A 357 -18.95 27.23 -2.16
N ARG A 358 -20.12 27.47 -1.53
CA ARG A 358 -21.25 28.19 -2.15
C ARG A 358 -20.86 29.62 -2.51
N GLU A 359 -20.22 30.33 -1.59
CA GLU A 359 -19.72 31.70 -1.79
C GLU A 359 -18.70 31.74 -2.94
N ILE A 360 -17.76 30.79 -2.96
CA ILE A 360 -16.75 30.67 -4.02
C ILE A 360 -17.39 30.47 -5.40
N ILE A 361 -18.35 29.53 -5.50
CA ILE A 361 -19.04 29.23 -6.76
C ILE A 361 -19.83 30.46 -7.25
N ALA A 362 -20.37 31.25 -6.32
CA ALA A 362 -21.04 32.51 -6.61
C ALA A 362 -20.09 33.70 -6.88
N GLY A 363 -18.78 33.51 -6.81
CA GLY A 363 -17.79 34.57 -7.05
C GLY A 363 -17.66 35.59 -5.92
N ARG A 364 -18.04 35.23 -4.69
CA ARG A 364 -17.98 36.11 -3.51
C ARG A 364 -16.69 35.90 -2.71
N GLU A 365 -16.27 36.95 -2.01
CA GLU A 365 -15.11 36.93 -1.12
C GLU A 365 -15.37 36.03 0.09
N ILE A 366 -14.37 35.23 0.48
CA ILE A 366 -14.37 34.52 1.76
C ILE A 366 -13.06 34.78 2.52
N GLU A 367 -13.11 34.65 3.85
CA GLU A 367 -11.93 34.54 4.69
C GLU A 367 -11.67 33.07 5.02
N LEU A 368 -10.44 32.60 4.79
CA LEU A 368 -10.07 31.21 5.05
C LEU A 368 -9.87 30.98 6.55
N PRO A 369 -10.34 29.84 7.10
CA PRO A 369 -9.93 29.41 8.42
C PRO A 369 -8.48 28.95 8.39
N ARG A 370 -7.91 28.68 9.57
CA ARG A 370 -6.63 28.03 9.76
C ARG A 370 -6.72 27.10 10.95
N TYR A 371 -6.16 25.90 10.80
CA TYR A 371 -5.98 24.99 11.91
C TYR A 371 -4.50 24.88 12.31
N ASP A 372 -4.20 25.11 13.58
CA ASP A 372 -2.85 24.91 14.10
C ASP A 372 -2.72 23.51 14.72
N PHE A 373 -1.94 22.64 14.08
CA PHE A 373 -1.72 21.26 14.57
C PHE A 373 -0.96 21.18 15.90
N LYS A 374 -0.18 22.21 16.26
CA LYS A 374 0.57 22.24 17.52
C LYS A 374 -0.38 22.55 18.69
N THR A 375 -1.17 23.62 18.57
CA THR A 375 -2.13 24.01 19.63
C THR A 375 -3.41 23.18 19.59
N GLY A 376 -3.78 22.66 18.42
CA GLY A 376 -5.01 21.91 18.19
C GLY A 376 -6.26 22.78 18.10
N THR A 377 -6.13 24.04 17.68
CA THR A 377 -7.22 25.03 17.68
C THR A 377 -7.46 25.60 16.29
N ASN A 378 -8.71 25.93 16.00
CA ASN A 378 -9.14 26.64 14.80
C ASN A 378 -9.19 28.16 15.03
N SER A 379 -8.81 28.95 14.03
CA SER A 379 -9.01 30.39 14.01
C SER A 379 -9.20 30.91 12.58
N MET A 380 -9.67 32.15 12.43
CA MET A 380 -9.64 32.82 11.13
C MET A 380 -8.22 33.25 10.78
N SER A 381 -7.82 33.02 9.54
CA SER A 381 -6.43 33.21 9.12
C SER A 381 -6.06 34.65 8.79
N GLY A 382 -7.06 35.54 8.58
CA GLY A 382 -6.86 36.84 7.94
C GLY A 382 -6.63 36.77 6.42
N THR A 383 -6.52 35.57 5.84
CA THR A 383 -6.31 35.37 4.40
C THR A 383 -7.65 35.36 3.68
N LYS A 384 -7.84 36.33 2.79
CA LYS A 384 -9.05 36.43 1.96
C LYS A 384 -8.81 35.88 0.57
N ILE A 385 -9.81 35.20 0.02
CA ILE A 385 -9.81 34.80 -1.39
C ILE A 385 -11.02 35.40 -2.10
N ILE A 386 -10.79 35.93 -3.29
CA ILE A 386 -11.81 36.56 -4.13
C ILE A 386 -11.77 35.86 -5.50
N PRO A 387 -12.71 34.94 -5.79
CA PRO A 387 -12.77 34.27 -7.08
C PRO A 387 -13.19 35.24 -8.19
N GLY A 388 -12.38 35.39 -9.23
CA GLY A 388 -12.74 36.08 -10.46
C GLY A 388 -13.20 35.10 -11.55
N ASP A 389 -13.50 35.60 -12.74
CA ASP A 389 -14.04 34.80 -13.86
C ASP A 389 -13.11 33.65 -14.29
N GLN A 390 -11.80 33.90 -14.25
CA GLN A 390 -10.75 32.93 -14.57
C GLN A 390 -10.33 32.07 -13.38
N SER A 391 -10.87 32.33 -12.18
CA SER A 391 -10.46 31.62 -10.97
C SER A 391 -10.98 30.19 -10.96
N VAL A 392 -10.14 29.30 -10.44
CA VAL A 392 -10.51 27.92 -10.12
C VAL A 392 -9.97 27.60 -8.72
N VAL A 393 -10.81 27.15 -7.81
CA VAL A 393 -10.38 26.82 -6.45
C VAL A 393 -9.98 25.36 -6.39
N LEU A 394 -8.73 25.08 -6.06
CA LEU A 394 -8.21 23.74 -5.84
C LEU A 394 -8.26 23.46 -4.34
N VAL A 395 -9.11 22.52 -3.96
CA VAL A 395 -9.30 22.10 -2.58
C VAL A 395 -8.67 20.73 -2.39
N GLU A 396 -7.71 20.60 -1.47
CA GLU A 396 -7.09 19.31 -1.17
C GLU A 396 -7.40 18.83 0.24
N GLY A 397 -7.72 17.54 0.38
CA GLY A 397 -8.05 16.96 1.67
C GLY A 397 -8.48 15.50 1.58
N ILE A 398 -8.33 14.73 2.66
CA ILE A 398 -8.66 13.29 2.63
C ILE A 398 -10.15 13.04 2.33
N HIS A 399 -11.04 13.99 2.64
CA HIS A 399 -12.49 13.84 2.44
C HIS A 399 -13.06 14.57 1.22
N GLY A 400 -12.23 15.10 0.32
CA GLY A 400 -12.72 15.91 -0.81
C GLY A 400 -13.73 15.22 -1.76
N LEU A 401 -13.84 13.89 -1.72
CA LEU A 401 -14.82 13.13 -2.51
C LEU A 401 -16.03 12.67 -1.70
N ASN A 402 -16.04 12.88 -0.38
CA ASN A 402 -17.13 12.46 0.47
C ASN A 402 -18.35 13.36 0.19
N PRO A 403 -19.52 12.78 -0.20
CA PRO A 403 -20.70 13.55 -0.57
C PRO A 403 -21.16 14.55 0.49
N VAL A 404 -20.90 14.31 1.77
CA VAL A 404 -21.28 15.22 2.87
C VAL A 404 -20.75 16.65 2.68
N PHE A 405 -19.64 16.83 1.97
CA PHE A 405 -19.07 18.15 1.67
C PHE A 405 -19.58 18.78 0.37
N THR A 406 -20.35 18.04 -0.44
CA THR A 406 -20.67 18.43 -1.83
C THR A 406 -22.12 18.24 -2.26
N GLU A 407 -22.94 17.57 -1.46
CA GLU A 407 -24.31 17.16 -1.80
C GLU A 407 -25.24 18.33 -2.20
N ASP A 408 -25.03 19.51 -1.63
CA ASP A 408 -25.83 20.71 -1.90
C ASP A 408 -25.18 21.68 -2.90
N LEU A 409 -24.08 21.27 -3.54
CA LEU A 409 -23.33 22.12 -4.46
C LEU A 409 -23.64 21.77 -5.94
N PRO A 410 -23.65 22.75 -6.87
CA PRO A 410 -23.88 22.49 -8.28
C PRO A 410 -22.83 21.56 -8.89
N VAL A 411 -23.25 20.37 -9.32
CA VAL A 411 -22.37 19.28 -9.80
C VAL A 411 -21.53 19.70 -11.00
N GLU A 412 -22.06 20.53 -11.89
CA GLU A 412 -21.38 21.05 -13.07
C GLU A 412 -20.21 21.98 -12.74
N SER A 413 -20.24 22.60 -11.55
CA SER A 413 -19.19 23.51 -11.08
C SER A 413 -18.04 22.79 -10.38
N ILE A 414 -18.20 21.49 -10.08
CA ILE A 414 -17.25 20.68 -9.34
C ILE A 414 -16.57 19.67 -10.26
N PHE A 415 -15.25 19.61 -10.16
CA PHE A 415 -14.43 18.54 -10.75
C PHE A 415 -13.73 17.77 -9.64
N LYS A 416 -13.77 16.44 -9.70
CA LYS A 416 -13.32 15.56 -8.62
C LYS A 416 -12.09 14.74 -9.07
N ILE A 417 -10.99 14.82 -8.32
CA ILE A 417 -9.75 14.09 -8.59
C ILE A 417 -9.43 13.16 -7.42
N TYR A 418 -9.17 11.90 -7.72
CA TYR A 418 -8.60 10.96 -6.76
C TYR A 418 -7.10 10.76 -6.99
N VAL A 419 -6.31 10.95 -5.95
CA VAL A 419 -4.85 10.89 -5.97
C VAL A 419 -4.40 9.78 -5.04
N SER A 420 -3.58 8.85 -5.54
CA SER A 420 -3.07 7.75 -4.71
C SER A 420 -1.71 7.28 -5.18
N ALA A 421 -0.89 6.80 -4.25
CA ALA A 421 0.43 6.24 -4.53
C ALA A 421 0.30 4.74 -4.90
N LEU A 422 -0.40 4.44 -5.99
CA LEU A 422 -0.69 3.08 -6.42
C LEU A 422 0.61 2.41 -6.91
N THR A 423 1.29 1.68 -6.03
CA THR A 423 2.59 1.08 -6.35
C THR A 423 2.45 0.01 -7.43
N GLU A 424 3.22 0.18 -8.50
CA GLU A 424 3.03 -0.57 -9.75
C GLU A 424 4.09 -1.65 -9.93
N ILE A 425 5.33 -1.36 -9.51
CA ILE A 425 6.47 -2.25 -9.67
C ILE A 425 6.41 -3.37 -8.62
N PRO A 426 6.41 -4.65 -9.03
CA PRO A 426 6.57 -5.76 -8.12
C PRO A 426 8.06 -6.05 -7.88
N LEU A 427 8.38 -6.75 -6.80
CA LEU A 427 9.73 -7.27 -6.58
C LEU A 427 10.12 -8.29 -7.67
N ASP A 428 9.19 -9.19 -7.97
CA ASP A 428 9.25 -10.19 -9.03
C ASP A 428 7.84 -10.61 -9.45
N ARG A 429 7.67 -11.54 -10.39
CA ARG A 429 6.34 -11.93 -10.90
C ARG A 429 5.35 -12.48 -9.86
N HIS A 430 5.81 -12.96 -8.69
CA HIS A 430 4.94 -13.48 -7.63
C HIS A 430 4.88 -12.57 -6.39
N ASN A 431 5.84 -11.64 -6.24
CA ASN A 431 5.95 -10.77 -5.07
C ASN A 431 5.59 -9.31 -5.43
N ARG A 432 4.31 -8.97 -5.31
CA ARG A 432 3.86 -7.57 -5.43
C ARG A 432 4.30 -6.72 -4.23
N ILE A 433 4.31 -5.41 -4.43
CA ILE A 433 4.46 -4.42 -3.36
C ILE A 433 3.09 -3.84 -3.01
N PRO A 434 2.59 -4.00 -1.76
CA PRO A 434 1.36 -3.36 -1.35
C PRO A 434 1.47 -1.82 -1.36
N THR A 435 0.50 -1.13 -1.97
CA THR A 435 0.39 0.34 -1.91
C THR A 435 0.44 0.90 -0.47
N ALA A 436 -0.11 0.15 0.49
CA ALA A 436 -0.06 0.53 1.91
C ALA A 436 1.37 0.63 2.46
N ASP A 437 2.30 -0.21 2.00
CA ASP A 437 3.69 -0.19 2.46
C ASP A 437 4.42 1.07 1.96
N THR A 438 4.23 1.41 0.69
CA THR A 438 4.77 2.64 0.09
C THR A 438 4.27 3.89 0.82
N ARG A 439 2.97 3.93 1.11
CA ARG A 439 2.36 5.05 1.83
C ARG A 439 2.81 5.12 3.29
N LEU A 440 3.00 3.98 3.96
CA LEU A 440 3.57 3.95 5.31
C LEU A 440 5.00 4.49 5.30
N LEU A 441 5.86 4.12 4.33
CA LEU A 441 7.20 4.68 4.19
C LEU A 441 7.20 6.19 3.97
N ARG A 442 6.38 6.67 3.03
CA ARG A 442 6.19 8.11 2.79
C ARG A 442 5.75 8.83 4.06
N ARG A 443 4.82 8.24 4.82
CA ARG A 443 4.32 8.79 6.08
C ARG A 443 5.38 8.81 7.18
N ILE A 444 6.16 7.74 7.35
CA ILE A 444 7.26 7.67 8.32
C ILE A 444 8.29 8.77 8.06
N ILE A 445 8.71 8.93 6.80
CA ILE A 445 9.68 9.96 6.41
C ILE A 445 9.11 11.35 6.69
N ARG A 446 7.91 11.65 6.19
CA ARG A 446 7.27 12.96 6.36
C ARG A 446 7.08 13.29 7.85
N ASP A 447 6.56 12.35 8.63
CA ASP A 447 6.24 12.57 10.04
C ASP A 447 7.52 12.78 10.86
N SER A 448 8.60 12.04 10.55
CA SER A 448 9.92 12.20 11.17
C SER A 448 10.61 13.50 10.81
N GLN A 449 10.43 14.01 9.59
CA GLN A 449 11.08 15.25 9.14
C GLN A 449 10.31 16.51 9.52
N PHE A 450 8.97 16.47 9.48
CA PHE A 450 8.14 17.68 9.54
C PHE A 450 7.14 17.73 10.70
N ARG A 451 6.89 16.61 11.40
CA ARG A 451 5.82 16.52 12.41
C ARG A 451 6.29 16.08 13.81
N CYS A 452 7.61 15.98 14.03
CA CYS A 452 8.20 15.59 15.31
C CYS A 452 7.72 14.23 15.86
N TYR A 453 7.34 13.29 14.98
CA TYR A 453 6.98 11.92 15.38
C TYR A 453 8.06 10.93 14.92
N GLY A 454 8.44 9.99 15.79
CA GLY A 454 9.35 8.93 15.40
C GLY A 454 8.66 7.87 14.54
N ALA A 455 9.45 7.01 13.87
CA ALA A 455 8.90 5.88 13.12
C ALA A 455 7.99 4.98 13.98
N ALA A 456 8.33 4.79 15.26
CA ALA A 456 7.54 3.97 16.18
C ALA A 456 6.11 4.53 16.36
N ASP A 457 5.98 5.85 16.53
CA ASP A 457 4.68 6.52 16.69
C ASP A 457 3.82 6.38 15.43
N THR A 458 4.43 6.62 14.26
CA THR A 458 3.73 6.52 12.97
C THR A 458 3.28 5.08 12.70
N ILE A 459 4.12 4.09 12.98
CA ILE A 459 3.78 2.66 12.85
C ILE A 459 2.63 2.30 13.77
N ALA A 460 2.66 2.73 15.03
CA ALA A 460 1.62 2.43 16.02
C ALA A 460 0.24 3.00 15.63
N ARG A 461 0.20 4.18 14.99
CA ARG A 461 -1.05 4.83 14.54
C ARG A 461 -1.57 4.30 13.21
N TRP A 462 -0.74 3.62 12.43
CA TRP A 462 -1.07 3.18 11.07
C TRP A 462 -2.37 2.36 10.95
N PRO A 463 -2.70 1.43 11.87
CA PRO A 463 -3.96 0.67 11.78
C PRO A 463 -5.21 1.56 11.82
N SER A 464 -5.26 2.54 12.73
CA SER A 464 -6.39 3.47 12.86
C SER A 464 -6.57 4.33 11.59
N VAL A 465 -5.46 4.81 11.03
CA VAL A 465 -5.45 5.53 9.75
C VAL A 465 -6.03 4.67 8.62
N ARG A 466 -5.59 3.41 8.53
CA ARG A 466 -6.05 2.48 7.48
C ARG A 466 -7.54 2.18 7.59
N GLU A 467 -8.05 2.08 8.81
CA GLU A 467 -9.47 1.90 9.08
C GLU A 467 -10.28 3.13 8.64
N GLY A 468 -9.86 4.33 9.06
CA GLY A 468 -10.49 5.59 8.66
C GLY A 468 -10.52 5.77 7.14
N GLU A 469 -9.40 5.51 6.46
CA GLU A 469 -9.32 5.55 5.00
C GLU A 469 -10.29 4.57 4.33
N THR A 470 -10.41 3.36 4.88
CA THR A 470 -11.32 2.34 4.33
C THR A 470 -12.77 2.78 4.43
N LYS A 471 -13.14 3.42 5.55
CA LYS A 471 -14.52 3.84 5.81
C LYS A 471 -14.90 5.12 5.07
N TYR A 472 -13.99 6.10 4.99
CA TYR A 472 -14.32 7.47 4.60
C TYR A 472 -13.62 7.98 3.34
N VAL A 473 -12.64 7.25 2.80
CA VAL A 473 -11.87 7.67 1.61
C VAL A 473 -12.04 6.67 0.46
N PHE A 474 -11.71 5.39 0.66
CA PHE A 474 -11.80 4.37 -0.39
C PHE A 474 -13.24 4.05 -0.80
N SER A 475 -14.21 4.28 0.10
CA SER A 475 -15.64 4.15 -0.17
C SER A 475 -16.15 5.14 -1.23
N HIS A 476 -15.47 6.28 -1.39
CA HIS A 476 -15.88 7.36 -2.29
C HIS A 476 -14.89 7.59 -3.45
N GLN A 477 -13.87 6.76 -3.63
CA GLN A 477 -12.85 6.98 -4.68
C GLN A 477 -13.43 6.97 -6.11
N GLU A 478 -14.45 6.16 -6.38
CA GLU A 478 -15.07 6.06 -7.72
C GLU A 478 -15.97 7.27 -8.06
N GLU A 479 -16.24 8.17 -7.09
CA GLU A 479 -16.88 9.48 -7.32
C GLU A 479 -15.99 10.44 -8.11
N ALA A 480 -14.69 10.16 -8.22
CA ALA A 480 -13.75 11.02 -8.94
C ALA A 480 -13.95 10.99 -10.45
N ASP A 481 -13.91 12.15 -11.10
CA ASP A 481 -13.90 12.27 -12.56
C ASP A 481 -12.64 11.65 -13.16
N VAL A 482 -11.50 11.80 -12.48
CA VAL A 482 -10.20 11.28 -12.92
C VAL A 482 -9.35 10.82 -11.73
N PHE A 483 -8.52 9.81 -11.99
CA PHE A 483 -7.53 9.32 -11.04
C PHE A 483 -6.13 9.76 -11.48
N PHE A 484 -5.27 10.05 -10.51
CA PHE A 484 -3.86 10.29 -10.72
C PHE A 484 -3.02 9.37 -9.81
N ASN A 485 -2.11 8.62 -10.43
CA ASN A 485 -1.15 7.83 -9.68
C ASN A 485 0.10 8.65 -9.35
N THR A 486 0.36 8.86 -8.07
CA THR A 486 1.56 9.58 -7.61
C THR A 486 2.75 8.68 -7.37
N ALA A 487 2.61 7.36 -7.57
CA ALA A 487 3.74 6.45 -7.47
C ALA A 487 4.74 6.73 -8.60
N LEU A 488 6.03 6.69 -8.25
CA LEU A 488 7.13 6.73 -9.21
C LEU A 488 7.91 5.42 -9.10
N ILE A 489 8.30 4.85 -10.24
CA ILE A 489 8.84 3.48 -10.27
C ILE A 489 10.13 3.34 -9.45
N TYR A 490 10.95 4.40 -9.39
CA TYR A 490 12.20 4.44 -8.62
C TYR A 490 12.03 4.93 -7.18
N GLU A 491 10.81 5.21 -6.70
CA GLU A 491 10.64 5.94 -5.45
C GLU A 491 11.21 5.21 -4.24
N HIS A 492 11.07 3.88 -4.15
CA HIS A 492 11.59 3.13 -3.00
C HIS A 492 13.11 3.18 -2.91
N ALA A 493 13.79 3.17 -4.07
CA ALA A 493 15.24 3.35 -4.14
C ALA A 493 15.66 4.72 -3.61
N ALA A 494 14.88 5.76 -3.90
CA ALA A 494 15.13 7.12 -3.40
C ALA A 494 14.79 7.25 -1.89
N LEU A 495 13.59 6.83 -1.50
CA LEU A 495 13.09 6.90 -0.12
C LEU A 495 13.95 6.08 0.85
N LYS A 496 14.57 4.98 0.39
CA LYS A 496 15.49 4.13 1.18
C LYS A 496 16.54 4.95 1.93
N THR A 497 17.16 5.91 1.26
CA THR A 497 18.25 6.74 1.82
C THR A 497 17.84 7.52 3.07
N ILE A 498 16.57 7.88 3.16
CA ILE A 498 15.99 8.63 4.28
C ILE A 498 15.27 7.70 5.26
N ALA A 499 14.57 6.68 4.77
CA ALA A 499 13.80 5.77 5.59
C ALA A 499 14.67 4.86 6.47
N GLU A 500 15.80 4.37 5.97
CA GLU A 500 16.60 3.38 6.71
C GLU A 500 17.13 3.90 8.06
N PRO A 501 17.72 5.11 8.16
CA PRO A 501 18.14 5.65 9.46
C PRO A 501 16.97 5.78 10.45
N VAL A 502 15.82 6.29 9.97
CA VAL A 502 14.63 6.52 10.81
C VAL A 502 14.03 5.19 11.31
N LEU A 503 14.00 4.16 10.46
CA LEU A 503 13.53 2.83 10.83
C LEU A 503 14.48 2.11 11.80
N ARG A 504 15.80 2.27 11.63
CA ARG A 504 16.82 1.68 12.52
C ARG A 504 16.80 2.28 13.92
N ALA A 505 16.28 3.51 14.07
CA ALA A 505 16.13 4.16 15.37
C ALA A 505 14.97 3.59 16.22
N VAL A 506 14.11 2.72 15.66
CA VAL A 506 13.02 2.09 16.41
C VAL A 506 13.58 1.08 17.41
N SER A 507 13.29 1.29 18.70
CA SER A 507 13.77 0.41 19.77
C SER A 507 13.22 -1.01 19.65
N PRO A 508 14.06 -2.06 19.83
CA PRO A 508 13.65 -3.46 19.91
C PRO A 508 12.59 -3.78 20.97
N ASP A 509 12.46 -2.94 21.99
CA ASP A 509 11.54 -3.15 23.12
C ASP A 509 10.11 -2.68 22.80
N THR A 510 9.90 -2.09 21.62
CA THR A 510 8.58 -1.60 21.18
C THR A 510 7.91 -2.59 20.24
N ARG A 511 6.57 -2.58 20.25
CA ARG A 511 5.78 -3.38 19.30
C ARG A 511 5.99 -2.97 17.83
N ALA A 512 6.31 -1.69 17.60
CA ALA A 512 6.61 -1.16 16.28
C ALA A 512 7.86 -1.78 15.62
N TYR A 513 8.74 -2.39 16.43
CA TYR A 513 10.00 -2.95 15.95
C TYR A 513 9.83 -4.03 14.88
N ALA A 514 8.82 -4.89 15.00
CA ALA A 514 8.56 -5.93 14.01
C ALA A 514 8.26 -5.34 12.62
N GLU A 515 7.43 -4.30 12.57
CA GLU A 515 7.07 -3.62 11.33
C GLU A 515 8.25 -2.81 10.78
N ALA A 516 9.06 -2.19 11.65
CA ALA A 516 10.28 -1.50 11.25
C ALA A 516 11.30 -2.46 10.61
N LEU A 517 11.55 -3.62 11.24
CA LEU A 517 12.40 -4.68 10.68
C LEU A 517 11.86 -5.22 9.36
N ARG A 518 10.54 -5.36 9.25
CA ARG A 518 9.89 -5.72 7.98
C ARG A 518 10.21 -4.66 6.93
N LEU A 519 9.90 -3.39 7.16
CA LEU A 519 10.18 -2.32 6.21
C LEU A 519 11.67 -2.23 5.81
N LEU A 520 12.61 -2.46 6.74
CA LEU A 520 14.04 -2.56 6.43
C LEU A 520 14.34 -3.74 5.49
N LYS A 521 13.78 -4.92 5.74
CA LYS A 521 13.93 -6.08 4.84
C LYS A 521 13.28 -5.83 3.47
N PHE A 522 12.22 -5.04 3.40
CA PHE A 522 11.60 -4.62 2.14
C PHE A 522 12.53 -3.67 1.36
N LEU A 523 13.06 -2.64 2.01
CA LEU A 523 13.96 -1.68 1.38
C LEU A 523 15.29 -2.33 0.93
N ALA A 524 15.67 -3.47 1.51
CA ALA A 524 16.87 -4.22 1.14
C ALA A 524 16.84 -4.79 -0.30
N TYR A 525 15.69 -4.82 -0.99
CA TYR A 525 15.64 -5.21 -2.41
C TYR A 525 15.99 -4.08 -3.38
N PHE A 526 16.08 -2.84 -2.91
CA PHE A 526 16.33 -1.68 -3.74
C PHE A 526 17.75 -1.20 -3.56
N LEU A 527 18.46 -0.97 -4.67
CA LEU A 527 19.69 -0.21 -4.64
C LEU A 527 19.39 1.26 -4.28
N PRO A 528 20.20 1.91 -3.43
CA PRO A 528 20.03 3.32 -3.13
C PRO A 528 20.38 4.16 -4.36
N VAL A 529 19.72 5.31 -4.52
CA VAL A 529 19.97 6.25 -5.62
C VAL A 529 20.31 7.64 -5.09
N PRO A 530 21.12 8.42 -5.83
CA PRO A 530 21.36 9.82 -5.52
C PRO A 530 20.05 10.61 -5.56
N VAL A 531 19.76 11.39 -4.51
CA VAL A 531 18.51 12.18 -4.44
C VAL A 531 18.59 13.50 -5.21
N ASP A 532 19.79 13.97 -5.56
CA ASP A 532 20.04 15.20 -6.30
C ASP A 532 19.61 15.13 -7.76
N VAL A 533 19.63 13.95 -8.38
CA VAL A 533 19.17 13.75 -9.77
C VAL A 533 17.64 13.86 -9.93
N ILE A 534 16.90 13.78 -8.82
CA ILE A 534 15.43 13.83 -8.83
C ILE A 534 14.98 15.29 -9.03
N PRO A 535 14.08 15.62 -9.97
CA PRO A 535 13.67 17.00 -10.20
C PRO A 535 13.11 17.68 -8.95
N ARG A 536 13.39 18.98 -8.76
CA ARG A 536 12.92 19.73 -7.57
C ARG A 536 11.40 19.93 -7.52
N HIS A 537 10.70 19.73 -8.64
CA HIS A 537 9.25 19.75 -8.73
C HIS A 537 8.61 18.34 -8.66
N SER A 538 9.40 17.29 -8.47
CA SER A 538 8.92 15.92 -8.26
C SER A 538 8.00 15.84 -7.03
N ILE A 539 7.00 14.95 -7.08
CA ILE A 539 6.18 14.63 -5.91
C ILE A 539 7.04 14.06 -4.77
N LEU A 540 8.14 13.35 -5.09
CA LEU A 540 9.03 12.79 -4.06
C LEU A 540 9.73 13.85 -3.22
N ARG A 541 9.83 15.10 -3.70
CA ARG A 541 10.45 16.19 -2.95
C ARG A 541 9.66 16.61 -1.72
N GLU A 542 8.39 16.21 -1.60
CA GLU A 542 7.64 16.27 -0.35
C GLU A 542 8.30 15.43 0.76
N PHE A 543 8.96 14.32 0.40
CA PHE A 543 9.55 13.36 1.34
C PHE A 543 11.08 13.43 1.39
N LEU A 544 11.72 13.82 0.28
CA LEU A 544 13.18 13.90 0.16
C LEU A 544 13.74 15.28 0.53
N GLY A 545 12.88 16.29 0.68
CA GLY A 545 13.27 17.68 0.86
C GLY A 545 13.80 18.35 -0.42
N SER A 546 14.24 19.61 -0.30
CA SER A 546 14.73 20.44 -1.42
C SER A 546 13.72 20.64 -2.56
N SER A 547 12.44 20.73 -2.20
CA SER A 547 11.34 21.01 -3.13
C SER A 547 11.35 22.45 -3.64
N SER A 548 10.97 22.65 -4.90
CA SER A 548 10.65 23.98 -5.44
C SER A 548 9.37 24.57 -4.84
N PHE A 549 8.51 23.73 -4.26
CA PHE A 549 7.30 24.13 -3.56
C PHE A 549 7.55 24.32 -2.06
N LYS A 550 6.97 25.37 -1.48
CA LYS A 550 6.87 25.58 -0.02
C LYS A 550 5.65 24.83 0.49
N TYR A 551 5.77 24.05 1.57
CA TYR A 551 4.69 23.24 2.15
C TYR A 551 4.07 23.87 3.37
#